data_AF-A0A376D6L4-F1
#
_entry.id   AF-A0A376D6L4-F1
#
_cell.length_a   1.000
_cell.length_b   1.000
_cell.length_c   1.000
_cell.angle_alpha   90.00
_cell.angle_beta   90.00
_cell.angle_gamma   90.00
#
_symmetry.space_group_name_H-M   'P 1'
#
loop_
_entity.id
_entity.type
_entity.pdbx_description
1 polymer ?
#
loop_
_entity_poly.entity_id
_entity_poly.type
_entity_poly.pdbx_seq_one_letter_code
_entity_poly.pdbx_strand_id
1 'polypeptide(L)'
;MHQLLPGHQYKILGFSPSISPAYRQKLLSLGFLPGAPFTVVRIAPLGDPIEVKARRVSLVLRKKDLALLNIEPLEQARHAAHDAAPAAAVGAQ
;
A
#
# COMPACT_ATOMS: atom_id res chain seq x y z
N MET A 1 16.42 1.57 -6.98
CA MET A 1 15.19 0.96 -7.57
C MET A 1 14.51 0.19 -6.45
N HIS A 2 13.52 0.75 -5.75
CA HIS A 2 12.81 0.01 -4.69
C HIS A 2 11.75 -0.88 -5.35
N GLN A 3 12.05 -2.18 -5.46
CA GLN A 3 11.12 -3.17 -6.02
C GLN A 3 10.07 -3.50 -4.96
N LEU A 4 8.86 -2.96 -5.15
CA LEU A 4 7.71 -3.37 -4.37
C LEU A 4 7.29 -4.78 -4.79
N LEU A 5 6.97 -5.61 -3.81
CA LEU A 5 6.52 -6.98 -4.03
C LEU A 5 5.02 -7.04 -3.73
N PRO A 6 4.18 -7.52 -4.66
CA PRO A 6 2.78 -7.79 -4.35
C PRO A 6 2.68 -8.83 -3.22
N GLY A 7 1.71 -8.66 -2.34
CA GLY A 7 1.52 -9.45 -1.12
C GLY A 7 2.38 -9.03 0.07
N HIS A 8 3.37 -8.14 -0.11
CA HIS A 8 4.20 -7.68 0.99
C HIS A 8 3.60 -6.44 1.67
N GLN A 9 3.85 -6.35 2.98
CA GLN A 9 3.44 -5.23 3.81
C GLN A 9 4.59 -4.25 3.98
N TYR A 10 4.26 -2.97 3.88
CA TYR A 10 5.19 -1.86 4.01
C TYR A 10 4.61 -0.83 4.96
N LYS A 11 5.49 -0.03 5.57
CA LYS A 11 5.11 1.05 6.47
C LYS A 11 5.60 2.38 5.91
N ILE A 12 4.74 3.39 5.98
CA ILE A 12 5.10 4.75 5.59
C ILE A 12 5.97 5.33 6.71
N LEU A 13 7.20 5.72 6.40
CA LEU A 13 8.07 6.44 7.32
C LEU A 13 7.81 7.95 7.28
N GLY A 14 7.50 8.46 6.09
CA GLY A 14 7.27 9.88 5.87
C GLY A 14 7.28 10.24 4.39
N PHE A 15 7.51 11.52 4.13
CA PHE A 15 7.55 12.06 2.78
C PHE A 15 8.97 12.53 2.46
N SER A 16 9.38 12.35 1.21
CA SER A 16 10.63 12.86 0.67
C SER A 16 10.61 14.39 0.65
N PRO A 17 11.75 15.08 0.88
CA PRO A 17 11.84 16.54 0.83
C PRO A 17 11.51 17.12 -0.56
N SER A 18 11.53 16.31 -1.62
CA SER A 18 11.16 16.72 -2.98
C SER A 18 9.63 16.79 -3.23
N ILE A 19 8.80 16.45 -2.23
CA ILE A 19 7.35 16.52 -2.38
C ILE A 19 6.85 17.97 -2.32
N SER A 20 5.91 18.33 -3.20
CA SER A 20 5.25 19.64 -3.11
C SER A 20 4.41 19.77 -1.84
N PRO A 21 4.43 20.92 -1.16
CA PRO A 21 3.69 21.12 0.10
C PRO A 21 2.18 20.91 -0.05
N ALA A 22 1.59 21.34 -1.17
CA ALA A 22 0.19 21.10 -1.48
C ALA A 22 -0.14 19.60 -1.59
N TYR A 23 0.78 18.81 -2.14
CA TYR A 23 0.60 17.37 -2.31
C TYR A 23 0.74 16.62 -0.99
N ARG A 24 1.74 16.99 -0.19
CA ARG A 24 1.90 16.50 1.19
C ARG A 24 0.62 16.73 2.01
N GLN A 25 0.05 17.92 1.93
CA GLN A 25 -1.17 18.26 2.67
C GLN A 25 -2.37 17.45 2.16
N LYS A 26 -2.47 17.22 0.85
CA LYS A 26 -3.48 16.34 0.27
C LYS A 26 -3.35 14.89 0.77
N LEU A 27 -2.14 14.33 0.80
CA LEU A 27 -1.89 12.98 1.34
C LEU A 27 -2.25 12.87 2.82
N LEU A 28 -1.89 13.88 3.62
CA LEU A 28 -2.28 13.94 5.03
C LEU A 28 -3.80 13.96 5.20
N SER A 29 -4.51 14.76 4.40
CA SER A 29 -5.98 14.81 4.40
C SER A 29 -6.63 13.50 3.92
N LEU A 30 -5.95 12.72 3.08
CA LEU A 30 -6.40 11.40 2.62
C LEU A 30 -6.12 10.27 3.63
N GLY A 31 -5.44 10.56 4.74
CA GLY A 31 -5.10 9.56 5.76
C GLY A 31 -3.79 8.80 5.50
N PHE A 32 -2.95 9.29 4.58
CA PHE A 32 -1.57 8.83 4.43
C PHE A 32 -0.71 9.50 5.50
N LEU A 33 -0.72 8.95 6.72
CA LEU A 33 0.11 9.42 7.82
C LEU A 33 1.41 8.60 7.94
N PRO A 34 2.53 9.24 8.35
CA PRO A 34 3.72 8.52 8.74
C PRO A 34 3.41 7.58 9.91
N GLY A 35 3.86 6.34 9.80
CA GLY A 35 3.61 5.24 10.72
C GLY A 35 2.53 4.26 10.26
N ALA A 36 1.73 4.61 9.25
CA ALA A 36 0.65 3.73 8.80
C ALA A 36 1.19 2.56 7.94
N PRO A 37 0.82 1.31 8.25
CA PRO A 37 1.16 0.16 7.44
C PRO A 37 0.13 -0.06 6.31
N PHE A 38 0.61 -0.52 5.16
CA PHE A 38 -0.19 -0.85 3.98
C PHE A 38 0.35 -2.12 3.32
N THR A 39 -0.51 -2.86 2.64
CA THR A 39 -0.14 -4.08 1.91
C THR A 39 -0.24 -3.81 0.42
N VAL A 40 0.76 -4.22 -0.36
CA VAL A 40 0.67 -4.14 -1.82
C VAL A 40 -0.25 -5.24 -2.32
N VAL A 41 -1.36 -4.89 -2.94
CA VAL A 41 -2.32 -5.87 -3.49
C VAL A 41 -1.84 -6.32 -4.85
N ARG A 42 -1.61 -5.37 -5.74
CA ARG A 42 -1.17 -5.63 -7.11
C ARG A 42 -0.40 -4.45 -7.67
N ILE A 43 0.43 -4.75 -8.65
CA ILE A 43 1.16 -3.76 -9.43
C ILE A 43 0.65 -3.92 -10.86
N ALA A 44 0.34 -2.81 -11.55
CA ALA A 44 -0.02 -2.86 -12.95
C ALA A 44 1.08 -3.54 -13.78
N PRO A 45 0.76 -4.19 -14.92
CA PRO A 45 1.74 -4.92 -15.73
C PRO A 45 2.90 -4.04 -16.24
N LEU A 46 2.67 -2.72 -16.37
CA LEU A 46 3.68 -1.73 -16.74
C LEU A 46 4.41 -1.10 -15.55
N GLY A 47 4.10 -1.53 -14.32
CA GLY A 47 4.67 -1.00 -13.08
C GLY A 47 4.00 0.27 -12.54
N ASP A 48 2.98 0.80 -13.22
CA ASP A 48 2.17 1.96 -12.80
C ASP A 48 0.72 1.82 -13.28
N PRO A 49 -0.29 2.10 -12.43
CA PRO A 49 -0.19 2.44 -11.01
C PRO A 49 -0.09 1.20 -10.09
N ILE A 50 0.20 1.43 -8.81
CA ILE A 50 0.35 0.40 -7.78
C ILE A 50 -0.85 0.47 -6.84
N GLU A 51 -1.51 -0.67 -6.64
CA GLU A 51 -2.64 -0.78 -5.73
C GLU A 51 -2.18 -1.27 -4.36
N VAL A 52 -2.48 -0.48 -3.35
CA VAL A 52 -2.17 -0.76 -1.96
C VAL A 52 -3.45 -0.80 -1.14
N LYS A 53 -3.53 -1.74 -0.21
CA LYS A 53 -4.62 -1.88 0.74
C LYS A 53 -4.12 -1.47 2.12
N ALA A 54 -4.64 -0.36 2.61
CA ALA A 54 -4.52 0.03 3.99
C ALA A 54 -5.65 -0.61 4.82
N ARG A 55 -5.59 -0.44 6.14
CA ARG A 55 -6.44 -1.15 7.12
C ARG A 55 -7.95 -1.07 6.87
N ARG A 56 -8.46 0.03 6.31
CA ARG A 56 -9.89 0.21 5.98
C ARG A 56 -10.16 0.71 4.57
N VAL A 57 -9.12 0.95 3.76
CA VAL A 57 -9.26 1.61 2.45
C VAL A 57 -8.26 1.03 1.45
N SER A 58 -8.69 0.89 0.21
CA SER A 58 -7.83 0.54 -0.93
C SER A 58 -7.47 1.83 -1.66
N LEU A 59 -6.19 2.07 -1.85
CA LEU A 59 -5.67 3.28 -2.48
C LEU A 59 -4.76 2.88 -3.64
N VAL A 60 -4.85 3.65 -4.72
CA VAL A 60 -4.02 3.46 -5.90
C VAL A 60 -3.04 4.61 -5.94
N LEU A 61 -1.76 4.29 -5.80
CA LEU A 61 -0.67 5.26 -5.86
C LEU A 61 0.03 5.14 -7.21
N ARG A 62 0.36 6.26 -7.83
CA ARG A 62 1.25 6.24 -8.98
C ARG A 62 2.68 5.99 -8.52
N LYS A 63 3.49 5.43 -9.41
CA LYS A 63 4.93 5.23 -9.21
C LYS A 63 5.63 6.53 -8.82
N LYS A 64 5.17 7.67 -9.34
CA LYS A 64 5.68 9.01 -9.00
C LYS A 64 5.42 9.38 -7.54
N ASP A 65 4.22 9.09 -7.04
CA ASP A 65 3.86 9.37 -5.63
C ASP A 65 4.63 8.47 -4.68
N LEU A 66 4.76 7.21 -5.06
CA LEU A 66 5.47 6.22 -4.29
C LEU A 66 6.97 6.51 -4.21
N ALA A 67 7.56 7.11 -5.26
CA ALA A 67 8.92 7.62 -5.24
C ALA A 67 9.11 8.84 -4.31
N LEU A 68 8.04 9.57 -3.99
CA LEU A 68 8.04 10.69 -3.04
C LEU A 68 7.74 10.22 -1.60
N LEU A 69 7.35 8.97 -1.41
CA LEU A 69 7.05 8.39 -0.11
C LEU A 69 8.24 7.58 0.39
N ASN A 70 8.63 7.83 1.63
CA ASN A 70 9.63 7.01 2.30
C ASN A 70 8.92 5.83 2.95
N ILE A 71 9.23 4.62 2.49
CA ILE A 71 8.57 3.39 2.95
C ILE A 71 9.61 2.34 3.33
N GLU A 72 9.28 1.51 4.31
CA GLU A 72 10.11 0.39 4.75
C GLU A 72 9.32 -0.92 4.67
N PRO A 73 9.96 -2.04 4.31
CA PRO A 73 9.33 -3.36 4.41
C PRO A 73 9.05 -3.66 5.89
N LEU A 74 7.79 -3.99 6.19
CA LEU A 74 7.42 -4.47 7.52
C LEU A 74 7.62 -5.99 7.50
N GLU A 75 8.79 -6.46 7.96
CA GLU A 75 9.02 -7.90 8.14
C GLU A 75 7.93 -8.47 9.05
N GLN A 76 7.08 -9.32 8.49
CA GLN A 76 5.98 -9.93 9.23
C GLN A 76 6.52 -11.00 10.18
N ALA A 77 6.91 -10.59 11.39
CA ALA A 77 7.05 -11.51 12.50
C ALA A 77 5.64 -11.94 12.97
N ARG A 78 5.18 -13.10 12.49
CA ARG A 78 3.97 -13.83 12.91
C ARG A 78 2.63 -13.06 12.83
N HIS A 79 1.87 -13.29 11.75
CA HIS A 79 0.41 -13.44 11.79
C HIS A 79 -0.02 -14.35 10.61
N ALA A 80 0.31 -15.64 10.63
CA ALA A 80 -0.65 -16.67 11.03
C ALA A 80 -1.85 -16.16 11.85
N ALA A 81 -3.06 -16.45 11.34
CA ALA A 81 -4.39 -16.23 11.93
C ALA A 81 -5.08 -14.88 11.59
N HIS A 82 -6.06 -14.97 10.67
CA HIS A 82 -7.39 -14.32 10.72
C HIS A 82 -7.88 -13.62 9.44
N ASP A 83 -7.65 -14.17 8.24
CA ASP A 83 -8.66 -14.02 7.19
C ASP A 83 -8.77 -15.33 6.42
N ALA A 84 -9.68 -16.16 6.92
CA ALA A 84 -10.17 -17.32 6.22
C ALA A 84 -10.89 -16.86 4.95
N ALA A 85 -10.34 -17.19 3.79
CA ALA A 85 -11.21 -17.61 2.69
C ALA A 85 -11.94 -18.87 3.19
N PRO A 86 -13.27 -18.98 3.08
CA PRO A 86 -13.86 -19.17 1.75
C PRO A 86 -15.26 -18.55 1.59
N ALA A 87 -15.47 -17.78 0.53
CA ALA A 87 -16.83 -17.53 0.03
C ALA A 87 -16.83 -17.21 -1.46
N ALA A 88 -16.29 -18.14 -2.25
CA ALA A 88 -16.58 -18.24 -3.67
C ALA A 88 -16.79 -19.71 -4.01
N ALA A 89 -18.02 -20.18 -3.79
CA ALA A 89 -18.60 -21.30 -4.52
C ALA A 89 -20.10 -21.03 -4.66
N VAL A 90 -20.40 -20.23 -5.68
CA VAL A 90 -21.67 -20.22 -6.38
C VAL A 90 -21.87 -21.60 -7.03
N GLY A 91 -23.12 -22.08 -7.06
CA GLY A 91 -23.58 -22.97 -8.13
C GLY A 91 -23.99 -24.39 -7.72
N ALA A 92 -25.32 -24.58 -7.73
CA ALA A 92 -26.01 -25.64 -8.44
C ALA A 92 -25.55 -27.10 -8.26
N GLN A 93 -26.32 -27.88 -7.51
CA GLN A 93 -27.34 -28.81 -8.04
C GLN A 93 -28.12 -29.46 -6.90
#